data_AF-A0A0R3QD22-F1
#
_entry.id   AF-A0A0R3QD22-F1
#
_cell.length_a   1.000
_cell.length_b   1.000
_cell.length_c   1.000
_cell.angle_alpha   90.00
_cell.angle_beta   90.00
_cell.angle_gamma   90.00
#
_symmetry.space_group_name_H-M   'P 1'
#
loop_
_entity.id
_entity.type
_entity.pdbx_description
1 polymer ?
#
loop_
_entity_poly.entity_id
_entity_poly.type
_entity_poly.pdbx_seq_one_letter_code
_entity_poly.pdbx_strand_id
1 'polypeptide(L)'
;MRFIITPVLRKEIMCVELPLIEYYAVYVEDKCKIGLLLQILPNMPSEANHLKRIKNRLVLIQPANDPLSQEFIKKLQTTLSDIPIIKVKVPLHKPVTRTQFLWAKQHWPTAFHPNKQYEALLSGNFFTTDEYQKIIDFYLESEKISNGGSGCVIVDLKGEVVAKSGNRNIPLGHAVMAAVSDLCERHRTKQSKFFASELNKY
;
A
#
# COMPACT_ATOMS: atom_id res chain seq x y z
N MET A 1 -4.61 32.89 -2.00
CA MET A 1 -5.22 31.62 -1.58
C MET A 1 -4.16 30.53 -1.68
N ARG A 2 -4.01 29.65 -0.68
CA ARG A 2 -2.97 28.60 -0.67
C ARG A 2 -3.63 27.23 -0.89
N PHE A 3 -3.33 26.58 -2.00
CA PHE A 3 -3.81 25.23 -2.30
C PHE A 3 -2.91 24.17 -1.67
N ILE A 4 -3.52 23.12 -1.14
CA ILE A 4 -2.84 21.94 -0.61
C ILE A 4 -3.42 20.71 -1.31
N ILE A 5 -2.58 19.96 -2.02
CA ILE A 5 -2.95 18.69 -2.64
C ILE A 5 -2.51 17.56 -1.71
N THR A 6 -3.48 16.79 -1.21
CA THR A 6 -3.25 15.67 -0.30
C THR A 6 -3.64 14.37 -0.97
N PRO A 7 -2.76 13.35 -1.01
CA PRO A 7 -3.12 12.05 -1.53
C PRO A 7 -4.11 11.35 -0.60
N VAL A 8 -5.15 10.75 -1.17
CA VAL A 8 -6.09 9.90 -0.42
C VAL A 8 -5.55 8.48 -0.42
N LEU A 9 -4.96 8.07 0.70
CA LEU A 9 -4.32 6.76 0.87
C LEU A 9 -5.12 5.87 1.81
N ARG A 10 -4.95 4.55 1.66
CA ARG A 10 -5.52 3.60 2.61
C ARG A 10 -4.85 3.73 3.97
N LYS A 11 -5.61 3.48 5.05
CA LYS A 11 -5.13 3.62 6.43
C LYS A 11 -3.90 2.78 6.72
N GLU A 12 -3.79 1.60 6.12
CA GLU A 12 -2.67 0.66 6.30
C GLU A 12 -1.35 1.19 5.71
N ILE A 13 -1.40 2.17 4.82
CA ILE A 13 -0.21 2.85 4.27
C ILE A 13 0.16 4.04 5.18
N MET A 14 -0.84 4.71 5.74
CA MET A 14 -0.65 5.91 6.55
C MET A 14 -0.23 5.60 8.00
N CYS A 15 -0.49 4.40 8.50
CA CYS A 15 -0.13 4.05 9.86
C CYS A 15 1.38 3.89 10.04
N VAL A 16 1.88 4.29 11.20
CA VAL A 16 3.27 4.11 11.61
C VAL A 16 3.46 2.75 12.28
N GLU A 17 2.51 2.41 13.15
CA GLU A 17 2.54 1.20 13.96
C GLU A 17 1.84 0.06 13.24
N LEU A 18 2.38 -1.15 13.40
CA LEU A 18 1.77 -2.37 12.89
C LEU A 18 1.25 -3.21 14.05
N PRO A 19 0.17 -3.98 13.87
CA PRO A 19 -0.25 -4.93 14.89
C PRO A 19 0.88 -5.91 15.22
N LEU A 20 1.00 -6.26 16.50
CA LEU A 20 1.97 -7.24 16.99
C LEU A 20 1.27 -8.57 17.27
N ILE A 21 2.00 -9.65 17.09
CA ILE A 21 1.60 -11.01 17.44
C ILE A 21 2.68 -11.65 18.31
N GLU A 22 2.27 -12.53 19.23
CA GLU A 22 3.20 -13.29 20.06
C GLU A 22 3.71 -14.53 19.32
N TYR A 23 5.00 -14.80 19.44
CA TYR A 23 5.68 -15.99 18.92
C TYR A 23 6.44 -16.69 20.03
N TYR A 24 6.51 -18.02 19.97
CA TYR A 24 7.51 -18.76 20.71
C TYR A 24 8.88 -18.57 20.07
N ALA A 25 9.87 -18.28 20.90
CA ALA A 25 11.26 -18.12 20.50
C ALA A 25 12.19 -18.84 21.46
N VAL A 26 13.36 -19.19 20.96
CA VAL A 26 14.38 -19.99 21.64
C VAL A 26 15.64 -19.14 21.74
N TYR A 27 16.19 -18.97 22.95
CA TYR A 27 17.45 -18.25 23.14
C TYR A 27 18.63 -19.22 23.03
N VAL A 28 19.46 -19.04 22.00
CA VAL A 28 20.61 -19.93 21.75
C VAL A 28 21.90 -19.24 22.18
N GLU A 29 22.44 -19.62 23.34
CA GLU A 29 23.67 -19.03 23.85
C GLU A 29 24.88 -19.28 22.92
N ASP A 30 25.07 -20.54 22.52
CA ASP A 30 26.09 -20.96 21.56
C ASP A 30 25.61 -20.84 20.11
N LYS A 31 26.11 -19.82 19.40
CA LYS A 31 25.74 -19.54 18.00
C LYS A 31 26.00 -20.72 17.06
N CYS A 32 26.92 -21.62 17.36
CA CYS A 32 27.23 -22.80 16.53
C CYS A 32 26.03 -23.75 16.44
N LYS A 33 25.18 -23.76 17.46
CA LYS A 33 23.99 -24.62 17.55
C LYS A 33 22.79 -24.09 16.77
N ILE A 34 22.84 -22.85 16.26
CA ILE A 34 21.73 -22.26 15.49
C ILE A 34 21.46 -23.06 14.21
N GLY A 35 22.51 -23.52 13.53
CA GLY A 35 22.36 -24.34 12.31
C GLY A 35 21.59 -25.64 12.58
N LEU A 36 21.95 -26.34 13.67
CA LEU A 36 21.27 -27.55 14.12
C LEU A 36 19.81 -27.27 14.52
N LEU A 37 19.57 -26.17 15.22
CA LEU A 37 18.22 -25.73 15.58
C LEU A 37 17.35 -25.51 14.34
N LEU A 38 17.87 -24.82 13.32
CA LEU A 38 17.13 -24.55 12.08
C LEU A 38 16.67 -25.82 11.34
N GLN A 39 17.39 -26.93 11.50
CA GLN A 39 17.04 -28.22 10.86
C GLN A 39 15.86 -28.92 11.54
N ILE A 40 15.63 -28.68 12.83
CA ILE A 40 14.55 -29.33 13.59
C ILE A 40 13.30 -28.46 13.71
N LEU A 41 13.42 -27.16 13.43
CA LEU A 41 12.33 -26.20 13.55
C LEU A 41 11.28 -26.39 12.44
N PRO A 42 9.98 -26.13 12.73
CA PRO A 42 8.94 -26.16 11.71
C PRO A 42 9.21 -25.10 10.62
N ASN A 43 8.59 -25.25 9.46
CA ASN A 43 8.61 -24.17 8.47
C ASN A 43 7.91 -22.93 9.02
N MET A 44 8.44 -21.75 8.67
CA MET A 44 7.75 -20.50 9.01
C MET A 44 6.42 -20.45 8.24
N PRO A 45 5.32 -19.98 8.87
CA PRO A 45 4.07 -19.78 8.17
C PRO A 45 4.25 -18.73 7.08
N SER A 46 3.48 -18.85 5.99
CA SER A 46 3.64 -18.01 4.80
C SER A 46 3.45 -16.51 5.09
N GLU A 47 2.58 -16.22 6.05
CA GLU A 47 2.23 -14.90 6.57
C GLU A 47 3.40 -14.25 7.30
N ALA A 48 4.40 -15.03 7.73
CA ALA A 48 5.57 -14.59 8.47
C ALA A 48 6.85 -14.54 7.62
N ASN A 49 6.76 -14.73 6.31
CA ASN A 49 7.91 -14.69 5.39
C ASN A 49 8.63 -13.32 5.38
N HIS A 50 7.98 -12.26 5.85
CA HIS A 50 8.63 -10.96 6.06
C HIS A 50 9.52 -10.91 7.29
N LEU A 51 9.36 -11.80 8.27
CA LEU A 51 10.16 -11.82 9.48
C LEU A 51 11.48 -12.55 9.23
N LYS A 52 12.60 -11.97 9.68
CA LYS A 52 13.83 -12.76 9.79
C LYS A 52 13.68 -13.76 10.92
N ARG A 53 14.09 -15.00 10.73
CA ARG A 53 13.91 -16.03 11.76
C ARG A 53 14.76 -15.79 13.02
N ILE A 54 15.85 -15.04 12.91
CA ILE A 54 16.86 -14.89 13.98
C ILE A 54 17.06 -13.39 14.33
N LYS A 55 17.05 -13.06 15.62
CA LYS A 55 17.40 -11.73 16.18
C LYS A 55 18.17 -11.91 17.48
N ASN A 56 19.42 -11.42 17.59
CA ASN A 56 20.17 -11.40 18.85
C ASN A 56 20.14 -12.73 19.62
N ARG A 57 20.49 -13.84 18.95
CA ARG A 57 20.44 -15.23 19.49
C ARG A 57 19.05 -15.80 19.77
N LEU A 58 17.99 -15.03 19.58
CA LEU A 58 16.62 -15.54 19.59
C LEU A 58 16.25 -16.09 18.22
N VAL A 59 15.65 -17.27 18.19
CA VAL A 59 15.18 -17.94 16.97
C VAL A 59 13.69 -18.21 17.07
N LEU A 60 12.91 -17.73 16.09
CA LEU A 60 11.46 -17.94 16.05
C LEU A 60 11.10 -19.39 15.73
N ILE A 61 10.15 -19.93 16.48
CA ILE A 61 9.56 -21.25 16.27
C ILE A 61 8.26 -21.12 15.48
N GLN A 62 7.19 -20.64 16.13
CA GLN A 62 5.82 -20.57 15.62
C GLN A 62 5.02 -19.49 16.36
N PRO A 63 3.86 -19.06 15.83
CA PRO A 63 2.91 -18.21 16.56
C PRO A 63 2.51 -18.83 17.90
N ALA A 64 2.36 -17.99 18.93
CA ALA A 64 1.96 -18.43 20.28
C ALA A 64 0.44 -18.59 20.45
N ASN A 65 -0.31 -18.58 19.34
CA ASN A 65 -1.75 -18.82 19.31
C ASN A 65 -2.06 -20.28 19.66
N ASP A 66 -1.19 -21.19 19.23
CA ASP A 66 -1.27 -22.62 19.49
C ASP A 66 -0.11 -23.06 20.39
N PRO A 67 -0.35 -23.97 21.36
CA PRO A 67 0.71 -24.50 22.19
C PRO A 67 1.74 -25.29 21.36
N LEU A 68 2.99 -25.29 21.81
CA LEU A 68 4.02 -26.17 21.24
C LEU A 68 3.66 -27.62 21.52
N SER A 69 3.83 -28.51 20.54
CA SER A 69 3.61 -29.94 20.76
C SER A 69 4.64 -30.49 21.74
N GLN A 70 4.21 -31.41 22.62
CA GLN A 70 5.10 -32.07 23.58
C GLN A 70 6.24 -32.82 22.88
N GLU A 71 5.97 -33.40 21.72
CA GLU A 71 6.97 -34.05 20.87
C GLU A 71 8.05 -33.07 20.41
N PHE A 72 7.65 -31.88 19.96
CA PHE A 72 8.60 -30.85 19.54
C PHE A 72 9.45 -30.34 20.71
N ILE A 73 8.84 -30.12 21.89
CA ILE A 73 9.56 -29.71 23.10
C ILE A 73 10.62 -30.76 23.47
N LYS A 74 10.25 -32.04 23.48
CA LYS A 74 11.18 -33.15 23.76
C LYS A 74 12.32 -33.20 22.74
N LYS A 75 12.02 -33.04 21.45
CA LYS A 75 13.02 -32.98 20.38
C LYS A 75 13.99 -31.81 20.57
N LEU A 76 13.48 -30.64 20.94
CA LEU A 76 14.28 -29.46 21.23
C LEU A 76 15.23 -29.70 22.39
N GLN A 77 14.74 -30.21 23.52
CA GLN A 77 15.54 -30.52 24.72
C GLN A 77 16.60 -31.60 24.48
N THR A 78 16.28 -32.60 23.65
CA THR A 78 17.22 -33.67 23.29
C THR A 78 18.34 -33.16 22.38
N THR A 79 18.00 -32.26 21.45
CA THR A 79 18.96 -31.69 20.49
C THR A 79 19.83 -30.62 21.13
N LEU A 80 19.23 -29.85 22.05
CA LEU A 80 19.82 -28.69 22.67
C LEU A 80 19.45 -28.69 24.16
N SER A 81 20.40 -29.13 24.98
CA SER A 81 20.24 -29.16 26.44
C SER A 81 19.95 -27.75 26.99
N ASP A 82 18.98 -27.67 27.90
CA ASP A 82 18.64 -26.48 28.71
C ASP A 82 18.41 -25.18 27.95
N ILE A 83 17.69 -25.22 26.82
CA ILE A 83 17.32 -23.98 26.13
C ILE A 83 15.98 -23.42 26.61
N PRO A 84 15.95 -22.16 27.10
CA PRO A 84 14.69 -21.51 27.48
C PRO A 84 13.86 -21.15 26.24
N ILE A 85 12.58 -21.55 26.30
CA ILE A 85 11.54 -21.11 25.38
C ILE A 85 10.86 -19.88 26.00
N ILE A 86 10.82 -18.79 25.25
CA ILE A 86 10.19 -17.53 25.66
C ILE A 86 9.13 -17.09 24.66
N LYS A 87 8.28 -16.15 25.06
CA LYS A 87 7.37 -15.46 24.14
C LYS A 87 7.94 -14.10 23.76
N VAL A 88 7.87 -13.76 22.48
CA VAL A 88 8.30 -12.46 21.94
C VAL A 88 7.21 -11.85 21.09
N LYS A 89 7.11 -10.52 21.07
CA LYS A 89 6.18 -9.80 20.19
C LYS A 89 6.87 -9.41 18.89
N VAL A 90 6.26 -9.76 17.76
CA VAL A 90 6.77 -9.47 16.41
C VAL A 90 5.71 -8.79 15.55
N PRO A 91 6.08 -8.00 14.54
CA PRO A 91 5.14 -7.40 13.60
C PRO A 91 4.33 -8.47 12.85
N LEU A 92 3.00 -8.40 12.96
CA LEU A 92 2.08 -9.32 12.28
C LEU A 92 2.12 -9.13 10.76
N HIS A 93 2.28 -7.89 10.29
CA HIS A 93 2.28 -7.57 8.87
C HIS A 93 3.66 -7.12 8.38
N LYS A 94 3.90 -7.37 7.09
CA LYS A 94 5.05 -6.81 6.39
C LYS A 94 4.92 -5.28 6.32
N PRO A 95 5.96 -4.52 6.71
CA PRO A 95 5.95 -3.07 6.52
C PRO A 95 5.89 -2.72 5.03
N VAL A 96 5.00 -1.81 4.66
CA VAL A 96 4.84 -1.32 3.28
C VAL A 96 5.44 0.08 3.08
N THR A 97 5.80 0.76 4.18
CA THR A 97 6.49 2.06 4.16
C THR A 97 7.78 2.02 4.98
N ARG A 98 8.68 2.96 4.72
CA ARG A 98 9.94 3.12 5.47
C ARG A 98 9.66 3.40 6.93
N THR A 99 8.67 4.23 7.23
CA THR A 99 8.28 4.57 8.60
C THR A 99 7.83 3.33 9.37
N GLN A 100 6.97 2.51 8.76
CA GLN A 100 6.56 1.22 9.34
C GLN A 100 7.75 0.27 9.50
N PHE A 101 8.66 0.22 8.53
CA PHE A 101 9.85 -0.62 8.63
C PHE A 101 10.75 -0.23 9.80
N LEU A 102 10.97 1.08 9.99
CA LEU A 102 11.78 1.59 11.10
C LEU A 102 11.14 1.25 12.45
N TRP A 103 9.83 1.42 12.56
CA TRP A 103 9.07 0.99 13.75
C TRP A 103 9.17 -0.52 13.96
N ALA A 104 8.86 -1.32 12.92
CA ALA A 104 8.88 -2.78 12.96
C ALA A 104 10.25 -3.32 13.38
N LYS A 105 11.34 -2.73 12.89
CA LYS A 105 12.73 -3.10 13.20
C LYS A 105 13.04 -3.02 14.70
N GLN A 106 12.38 -2.12 15.44
CA GLN A 106 12.54 -2.03 16.90
C GLN A 106 12.01 -3.30 17.58
N HIS A 107 10.87 -3.81 17.10
CA HIS A 107 10.24 -5.03 17.60
C HIS A 107 10.94 -6.30 17.08
N TRP A 108 11.04 -6.47 15.77
CA TRP A 108 11.68 -7.63 15.16
C TRP A 108 12.21 -7.31 13.75
N PRO A 109 13.38 -7.84 13.34
CA PRO A 109 13.91 -7.60 12.01
C PRO A 109 12.98 -8.16 10.93
N THR A 110 12.64 -7.31 9.96
CA THR A 110 11.79 -7.65 8.81
C THR A 110 12.54 -7.43 7.49
N ALA A 111 12.12 -8.14 6.44
CA ALA A 111 12.48 -7.84 5.06
C ALA A 111 11.61 -6.69 4.56
N PHE A 112 12.26 -5.65 4.03
CA PHE A 112 11.58 -4.47 3.51
C PHE A 112 12.18 -4.06 2.17
N HIS A 113 11.29 -3.81 1.22
CA HIS A 113 11.63 -3.27 -0.10
C HIS A 113 10.79 -1.99 -0.25
N PRO A 114 11.42 -0.80 -0.26
CA PRO A 114 10.68 0.46 -0.34
C PRO A 114 9.81 0.53 -1.59
N ASN A 115 8.53 0.86 -1.41
CA ASN A 115 7.67 1.23 -2.53
C ASN A 115 7.85 2.73 -2.83
N LYS A 116 8.62 3.05 -3.87
CA LYS A 116 8.93 4.44 -4.26
C LYS A 116 7.70 5.32 -4.42
N GLN A 117 6.58 4.76 -4.90
CA GLN A 117 5.34 5.51 -5.08
C GLN A 117 4.70 5.87 -3.74
N TYR A 118 4.63 4.91 -2.80
CA TYR A 118 4.10 5.19 -1.46
C TYR A 118 4.98 6.21 -0.72
N GLU A 119 6.31 6.09 -0.82
CA GLU A 119 7.22 7.07 -0.21
C GLU A 119 7.05 8.47 -0.81
N ALA A 120 6.88 8.58 -2.14
CA ALA A 120 6.61 9.85 -2.80
C ALA A 120 5.27 10.46 -2.36
N LEU A 121 4.21 9.65 -2.30
CA LEU A 121 2.88 10.09 -1.84
C LEU A 121 2.92 10.57 -0.39
N LEU A 122 3.55 9.81 0.51
CA LEU A 122 3.66 10.17 1.93
C LEU A 122 4.54 11.39 2.19
N SER A 123 5.58 11.60 1.38
CA SER A 123 6.46 12.76 1.51
C SER A 123 5.93 14.03 0.82
N GLY A 124 4.82 13.93 0.07
CA GLY A 124 4.28 15.02 -0.73
C GLY A 124 5.06 15.30 -2.02
N ASN A 125 6.09 14.50 -2.33
CA ASN A 125 6.97 14.68 -3.50
C ASN A 125 6.52 13.85 -4.71
N PHE A 126 5.21 13.69 -4.89
CA PHE A 126 4.64 12.86 -5.97
C PHE A 126 4.27 13.65 -7.23
N PHE A 127 4.29 14.98 -7.16
CA PHE A 127 4.12 15.87 -8.30
C PHE A 127 5.30 16.82 -8.43
N THR A 128 5.68 17.11 -9.66
CA THR A 128 6.51 18.25 -10.02
C THR A 128 5.76 19.57 -9.79
N THR A 129 6.49 20.69 -9.75
CA THR A 129 5.87 22.02 -9.62
C THR A 129 4.88 22.31 -10.75
N ASP A 130 5.19 21.89 -11.98
CA ASP A 130 4.33 22.08 -13.14
C ASP A 130 3.05 21.24 -13.07
N GLU A 131 3.16 19.98 -12.64
CA GLU A 131 1.99 19.12 -12.41
C GLU A 131 1.11 19.66 -11.30
N TYR A 132 1.72 20.17 -10.22
CA TYR A 132 0.99 20.80 -9.12
C TYR A 132 0.18 22.01 -9.60
N GLN A 133 0.80 22.87 -10.41
CA GLN A 133 0.12 24.03 -10.98
C GLN A 133 -1.02 23.61 -11.92
N LYS A 134 -0.79 22.62 -12.80
CA LYS A 134 -1.84 22.11 -13.71
C LYS A 134 -3.04 21.56 -12.94
N ILE A 135 -2.83 20.84 -11.84
CA ILE A 135 -3.93 20.31 -11.02
C ILE A 135 -4.74 21.45 -10.39
N ILE A 136 -4.07 22.52 -9.93
CA ILE A 136 -4.76 23.72 -9.43
C ILE A 136 -5.57 24.38 -10.54
N ASP A 137 -5.01 24.50 -11.74
CA ASP A 137 -5.70 25.11 -12.88
C ASP A 137 -6.95 24.30 -13.26
N PHE A 138 -6.86 22.96 -13.28
CA PHE A 138 -8.02 22.08 -13.50
C PHE A 138 -9.07 22.20 -12.40
N TYR A 139 -8.64 22.33 -11.13
CA TYR A 139 -9.55 22.58 -10.02
C TYR A 139 -10.31 23.91 -10.19
N LEU A 140 -9.59 25.00 -10.49
CA LEU A 140 -10.18 26.32 -10.72
C LEU A 140 -11.11 26.33 -11.94
N GLU A 141 -10.77 25.59 -12.99
CA GLU A 141 -11.67 25.40 -14.12
C GLU A 141 -12.95 24.65 -13.70
N SER A 142 -12.83 23.61 -12.88
CA SER A 142 -13.99 22.87 -12.36
C SER A 142 -14.93 23.75 -11.54
N GLU A 143 -14.40 24.64 -10.70
CA GLU A 143 -15.16 25.56 -9.87
C GLU A 143 -15.94 26.60 -10.70
N LYS A 144 -15.35 27.08 -11.80
CA LYS A 144 -15.99 28.05 -12.70
C LYS A 144 -17.22 27.47 -13.40
N ILE A 145 -17.20 26.17 -13.75
CA ILE A 145 -18.30 25.53 -14.50
C ILE A 145 -19.60 25.52 -13.69
N SER A 146 -19.48 25.35 -12.38
CA SER A 146 -20.61 25.10 -11.49
C SER A 146 -21.10 26.36 -10.76
N ASN A 147 -20.50 27.53 -11.03
CA ASN A 147 -20.81 28.81 -10.35
C ASN A 147 -20.86 28.66 -8.82
N GLY A 148 -19.89 27.94 -8.25
CA GLY A 148 -19.81 27.63 -6.81
C GLY A 148 -20.42 26.27 -6.39
N GLY A 149 -21.01 25.51 -7.31
CA GLY A 149 -21.46 24.13 -7.08
C GLY A 149 -20.36 23.08 -7.32
N SER A 150 -20.72 21.80 -7.41
CA SER A 150 -19.76 20.75 -7.82
C SER A 150 -19.49 20.81 -9.33
N GLY A 151 -18.21 20.84 -9.70
CA GLY A 151 -17.74 20.74 -11.08
C GLY A 151 -16.79 19.56 -11.28
N CYS A 152 -16.65 19.11 -12.52
CA CYS A 152 -15.74 18.03 -12.89
C CYS A 152 -15.07 18.36 -14.22
N VAL A 153 -13.77 18.09 -14.29
CA VAL A 153 -12.94 18.21 -15.49
C VAL A 153 -12.28 16.84 -15.71
N ILE A 154 -12.29 16.37 -16.95
CA ILE A 154 -11.60 15.15 -17.37
C ILE A 154 -10.47 15.56 -18.31
N VAL A 155 -9.25 15.12 -17.96
CA VAL A 155 -8.03 15.42 -18.70
C VAL A 155 -7.44 14.14 -19.29
N ASP A 156 -6.85 14.23 -20.47
CA ASP A 156 -6.13 13.11 -21.08
C ASP A 156 -4.68 13.00 -20.59
N LEU A 157 -3.95 12.01 -21.10
CA LEU A 157 -2.54 11.78 -20.75
C LEU A 157 -1.59 12.87 -21.27
N LYS A 158 -2.04 13.74 -22.19
CA LYS A 158 -1.27 14.90 -22.68
C LYS A 158 -1.52 16.15 -21.81
N GLY A 159 -2.48 16.08 -20.89
CA GLY A 159 -2.89 17.18 -20.02
C GLY A 159 -3.96 18.07 -20.64
N GLU A 160 -4.63 17.62 -21.71
CA GLU A 160 -5.68 18.39 -22.38
C GLU A 160 -7.05 18.08 -21.80
N VAL A 161 -7.88 19.11 -21.61
CA VAL A 161 -9.26 18.96 -21.12
C VAL A 161 -10.14 18.37 -22.22
N VAL A 162 -10.52 17.10 -22.06
CA VAL A 162 -11.33 16.35 -23.03
C VAL A 162 -12.82 16.43 -22.76
N ALA A 163 -13.23 16.66 -21.51
CA ALA A 163 -14.61 16.91 -21.12
C ALA A 163 -14.69 17.69 -19.80
N LYS A 164 -15.77 18.43 -19.60
CA LYS A 164 -16.00 19.20 -18.38
C LYS A 164 -17.48 19.50 -18.18
N SER A 165 -17.98 19.35 -16.95
CA SER A 165 -19.41 19.53 -16.65
C SER A 165 -19.64 19.90 -15.19
N GLY A 166 -20.77 20.54 -14.92
CA GLY A 166 -21.30 20.79 -13.57
C GLY A 166 -22.47 19.87 -13.24
N ASN A 167 -23.06 20.05 -12.06
CA ASN A 167 -24.27 19.34 -11.68
C ASN A 167 -25.45 19.67 -12.63
N ARG A 168 -26.25 18.65 -12.95
CA ARG A 168 -27.48 18.71 -13.75
C ARG A 168 -28.68 18.45 -12.85
N ASN A 169 -29.80 19.10 -13.13
CA ASN A 169 -31.03 18.95 -12.37
C ASN A 169 -31.82 17.68 -12.80
N ILE A 170 -31.18 16.52 -12.70
CA ILE A 170 -31.75 15.20 -13.00
C ILE A 170 -31.21 14.18 -11.98
N PRO A 171 -31.91 13.06 -11.72
CA PRO A 171 -31.35 11.95 -10.96
C PRO A 171 -29.99 11.52 -11.55
N LEU A 172 -29.01 11.29 -10.67
CA LEU A 172 -27.61 10.98 -11.05
C LEU A 172 -26.90 12.07 -11.85
N GLY A 173 -27.44 13.29 -11.92
CA GLY A 173 -26.83 14.45 -12.58
C GLY A 173 -25.60 15.04 -11.88
N HIS A 174 -24.85 14.27 -11.07
CA HIS A 174 -23.64 14.76 -10.43
C HIS A 174 -22.58 15.14 -11.48
N ALA A 175 -21.78 16.17 -11.20
CA ALA A 175 -20.78 16.70 -12.13
C ALA A 175 -19.88 15.64 -12.76
N VAL A 176 -19.45 14.64 -11.98
CA VAL A 176 -18.64 13.51 -12.47
C VAL A 176 -19.40 12.69 -13.51
N MET A 177 -20.66 12.34 -13.25
CA MET A 177 -21.49 11.57 -14.17
C MET A 177 -21.79 12.36 -15.45
N ALA A 178 -22.07 13.66 -15.30
CA ALA A 178 -22.27 14.58 -16.41
C ALA A 178 -21.01 14.67 -17.29
N ALA A 179 -19.83 14.81 -16.70
CA ALA A 179 -18.57 14.89 -17.44
C ALA A 179 -18.24 13.60 -18.20
N VAL A 180 -18.53 12.43 -17.61
CA VAL A 180 -18.39 11.14 -18.30
C VAL A 180 -19.38 11.02 -19.46
N SER A 181 -20.62 11.51 -19.28
CA SER A 181 -21.63 11.53 -20.34
C SER A 181 -21.19 12.41 -21.52
N ASP A 182 -20.68 13.61 -21.24
CA ASP A 182 -20.19 14.56 -22.25
C ASP A 182 -18.95 14.04 -22.98
N LEU A 183 -18.05 13.37 -22.25
CA LEU A 183 -16.90 12.69 -22.86
C LEU A 183 -17.36 11.63 -23.86
N CYS A 184 -18.30 10.76 -23.47
CA CYS A 184 -18.83 9.72 -24.33
C CYS A 184 -19.49 10.29 -25.59
N GLU A 185 -20.30 11.34 -25.45
CA GLU A 185 -20.94 12.01 -26.59
C GLU A 185 -19.91 12.59 -27.55
N ARG A 186 -18.91 13.30 -27.03
CA ARG A 186 -17.82 13.89 -27.83
C ARG A 186 -17.03 12.83 -28.60
N HIS A 187 -16.79 11.66 -27.99
CA HIS A 187 -16.14 10.52 -28.65
C HIS A 187 -17.00 9.95 -29.79
N ARG A 188 -18.32 9.79 -29.59
CA ARG A 188 -19.23 9.33 -30.65
C ARG A 188 -19.26 10.30 -31.82
N THR A 189 -19.41 11.60 -31.57
CA THR A 189 -19.47 12.60 -32.65
C THR A 189 -18.16 12.67 -33.45
N LYS A 190 -16.99 12.52 -32.79
CA LYS A 190 -15.70 12.47 -33.48
C LYS A 190 -15.59 11.23 -34.40
N GLN A 191 -16.01 10.06 -33.93
CA GLN A 191 -16.05 8.85 -34.77
C GLN A 191 -17.00 9.04 -35.95
N SER A 192 -18.22 9.54 -35.74
CA SER A 192 -19.17 9.77 -36.82
C SER A 192 -18.65 10.75 -37.88
N LYS A 193 -17.93 11.81 -37.47
CA LYS A 193 -17.29 12.75 -38.41
C LYS A 193 -16.13 12.11 -39.19
N PHE A 194 -15.36 11.23 -38.56
CA PHE A 194 -14.30 10.48 -39.23
C PHE A 194 -14.87 9.55 -40.31
N PHE A 195 -15.88 8.73 -39.98
CA PHE A 195 -16.54 7.85 -40.94
C PHE A 195 -17.21 8.61 -42.10
N ALA A 196 -17.86 9.75 -41.81
CA ALA A 196 -18.43 10.60 -42.86
C ALA A 196 -17.35 11.19 -43.79
N SER A 197 -16.15 11.49 -43.28
CA SER A 197 -15.04 11.99 -44.09
C SER A 197 -14.37 10.91 -44.94
N GLU A 198 -14.43 9.63 -44.54
CA GLU A 198 -13.93 8.50 -45.35
C GLU A 198 -14.91 8.10 -46.45
N LEU A 199 -16.22 8.18 -46.20
CA LEU A 199 -17.25 7.92 -47.20
C LEU A 199 -17.24 8.97 -48.34
N ASN A 200 -16.83 10.20 -48.06
CA ASN A 200 -16.71 11.27 -49.06
C ASN A 200 -15.39 11.23 -49.87
N LYS A 201 -14.55 10.20 -49.70
CA LYS A 201 -13.31 10.00 -50.48
C LYS A 201 -13.47 8.99 -51.63
N TYR A 202 -14.67 8.48 -51.84
CA TYR A 202 -15.07 7.63 -52.98
C TYR A 202 -16.24 8.28 -53.71
#